data_AF-A0A2S6AZ11-F1
#
_entry.id   AF-A0A2S6AZ11-F1
#
_cell.length_a   1.000
_cell.length_b   1.000
_cell.length_c   1.000
_cell.angle_alpha   90.00
_cell.angle_beta   90.00
_cell.angle_gamma   90.00
#
_symmetry.space_group_name_H-M   'P 1'
#
loop_
_entity.id
_entity.type
_entity.pdbx_description
1 polymer ?
#
loop_
_entity_poly.entity_id
_entity_poly.type
_entity_poly.pdbx_seq_one_letter_code
_entity_poly.pdbx_strand_id
1 'polypeptide(L)'
;AEHAQRIIEIRDGEIIADRANPAAPSYRAQREPSTGVAHGSSWQAARDRFTEAFRMALLAMNAHRLRTFLTMLGIIIGIASVVSVVALGNGS
;
A
#
# COMPACT_ATOMS: atom_id res chain seq x y z
N ALA A 1 -14.83 29.38 -1.52
CA ALA A 1 -13.68 29.76 -2.37
C ALA A 1 -12.82 30.87 -1.77
N GLU A 2 -13.27 31.59 -0.72
CA GLU A 2 -12.62 32.81 -0.24
C GLU A 2 -11.38 32.62 0.65
N HIS A 3 -11.11 31.38 1.11
CA HIS A 3 -9.94 31.09 1.96
C HIS A 3 -8.66 30.78 1.18
N ALA A 4 -8.76 30.50 -0.12
CA ALA A 4 -7.62 30.20 -0.97
C ALA A 4 -7.04 31.49 -1.57
N GLN A 5 -5.72 31.60 -1.64
CA GLN A 5 -5.00 32.76 -2.19
C GLN A 5 -5.17 32.94 -3.71
N ARG A 6 -5.60 31.89 -4.42
CA ARG A 6 -5.82 31.87 -5.87
C ARG A 6 -7.07 31.08 -6.19
N ILE A 7 -7.90 31.63 -7.07
CA ILE A 7 -9.15 31.02 -7.53
C ILE A 7 -8.94 30.70 -9.01
N ILE A 8 -8.91 29.40 -9.32
CA ILE A 8 -8.83 28.88 -10.69
C ILE A 8 -10.20 28.30 -11.00
N GLU A 9 -10.80 28.77 -12.08
CA GLU A 9 -12.11 28.35 -12.56
C GLU A 9 -11.92 27.48 -13.79
N ILE A 10 -12.47 26.27 -13.74
CA ILE A 10 -12.32 25.26 -14.77
C ILE A 10 -13.71 24.87 -15.27
N ARG A 11 -13.87 24.82 -16.58
CA ARG A 11 -15.11 24.38 -17.22
C ARG A 11 -14.77 23.52 -18.43
N ASP A 12 -15.42 22.37 -18.53
CA ASP A 12 -15.26 21.42 -19.64
C ASP A 12 -13.79 20.99 -19.89
N GLY A 13 -12.98 20.93 -18.81
CA GLY A 13 -11.56 20.57 -18.87
C GLY A 13 -10.61 21.71 -19.24
N GLU A 14 -11.15 22.90 -19.52
CA GLU A 14 -10.37 24.11 -19.81
C GLU A 14 -10.35 25.07 -18.62
N ILE A 15 -9.22 25.76 -18.43
CA ILE A 15 -9.11 26.82 -17.42
C ILE A 15 -9.72 28.09 -18.01
N ILE A 16 -10.88 28.50 -17.49
CA ILE A 16 -11.62 29.66 -17.99
C ILE A 16 -11.32 30.95 -17.21
N ALA A 17 -10.84 30.85 -15.97
CA ALA A 17 -10.37 32.01 -15.23
C ALA A 17 -9.29 31.64 -14.22
N ASP A 18 -8.35 32.54 -13.99
CA ASP A 18 -7.28 32.39 -13.02
C ASP A 18 -7.03 33.74 -12.36
N ARG A 19 -7.45 33.87 -11.09
CA ARG A 19 -7.41 35.14 -10.36
C ARG A 19 -6.82 34.98 -8.97
N ALA A 20 -5.99 35.92 -8.56
CA ALA A 20 -5.58 36.05 -7.17
C ALA A 20 -6.79 36.47 -6.33
N ASN A 21 -6.89 35.95 -5.11
CA ASN A 21 -7.94 36.31 -4.17
C ASN A 21 -7.38 37.30 -3.14
N PRO A 22 -7.66 38.61 -3.28
CA PRO A 22 -7.14 39.62 -2.36
C PRO A 22 -7.76 39.56 -0.96
N ALA A 23 -8.92 38.90 -0.81
CA ALA A 23 -9.57 38.71 0.48
C ALA A 23 -9.04 37.47 1.24
N ALA A 24 -8.15 36.69 0.63
CA ALA A 24 -7.58 35.53 1.29
C ALA A 24 -6.61 35.96 2.39
N PRO A 25 -6.68 35.34 3.59
CA PRO A 25 -5.65 35.52 4.59
C PRO A 25 -4.30 35.10 4.02
N SER A 26 -3.25 35.90 4.28
CA SER A 26 -1.88 35.56 3.94
C SER A 26 -1.39 34.39 4.80
N TYR A 27 -1.75 33.17 4.41
CA TYR A 27 -1.20 31.94 4.95
C TYR A 27 0.27 31.83 4.54
N ARG A 28 1.19 32.11 5.48
CA ARG A 28 2.59 31.74 5.35
C ARG A 28 2.64 30.25 5.60
N ALA A 29 2.68 29.45 4.54
CA ALA A 29 2.91 28.03 4.66
C ALA A 29 4.24 27.83 5.40
N GLN A 30 4.15 27.48 6.68
CA GLN A 30 5.26 26.87 7.37
C GLN A 30 5.46 25.57 6.62
N ARG A 31 6.54 25.48 5.83
CA ARG A 31 6.85 24.27 5.08
C ARG A 31 6.95 23.18 6.14
N GLU A 32 5.89 22.37 6.25
CA GLU A 32 5.98 21.15 7.02
C GLU A 32 7.22 20.43 6.50
N PRO A 33 8.08 19.94 7.41
CA PRO A 33 9.27 19.22 6.98
C PRO A 33 8.78 18.21 5.97
N SER A 34 9.21 18.38 4.72
CA SER A 34 8.88 17.43 3.67
C SER A 34 9.20 16.08 4.26
N THR A 35 8.24 15.16 4.26
CA THR A 35 8.49 13.72 4.43
C THR A 35 9.28 13.25 3.22
N GLY A 36 10.44 13.88 2.99
CA GLY A 36 11.46 13.38 2.12
C GLY A 36 11.75 12.01 2.67
N VAL A 37 11.50 10.99 1.85
CA VAL A 37 11.89 9.62 2.13
C VAL A 37 13.32 9.72 2.63
N ALA A 38 13.52 9.48 3.92
CA ALA A 38 14.85 9.56 4.50
C ALA A 38 15.71 8.64 3.62
N HIS A 39 16.85 9.13 3.15
CA HIS A 39 17.81 8.33 2.42
C HIS A 39 18.48 7.36 3.41
N GLY A 40 17.68 6.53 4.09
CA GLY A 40 18.14 5.30 4.71
C GLY A 40 18.63 4.38 3.60
N SER A 41 19.50 3.42 3.95
CA SER A 41 19.96 2.48 2.94
C SER A 41 18.75 1.84 2.26
N SER A 42 18.83 1.69 0.93
CA SER A 42 17.77 1.11 0.11
C SER A 42 17.26 -0.23 0.66
N TRP A 43 18.10 -0.94 1.41
CA TRP A 43 17.77 -2.19 2.07
C TRP A 43 16.89 -2.04 3.31
N GLN A 44 17.10 -1.02 4.16
CA GLN A 44 16.18 -0.75 5.29
C GLN A 44 14.78 -0.40 4.77
N ALA A 45 14.70 0.47 3.76
CA ALA A 45 13.42 0.83 3.14
C ALA A 45 12.73 -0.36 2.47
N ALA A 46 13.48 -1.34 1.95
CA ALA A 46 12.91 -2.57 1.42
C ALA A 46 12.35 -3.47 2.54
N ARG A 47 13.07 -3.59 3.67
CA ARG A 47 12.61 -4.36 4.83
C ARG A 47 11.35 -3.78 5.44
N ASP A 48 11.28 -2.46 5.61
CA ASP A 48 10.10 -1.80 6.21
C ASP A 48 8.85 -1.97 5.33
N ARG A 49 9.01 -1.90 4.00
CA ARG A 49 7.90 -2.17 3.08
C ARG A 49 7.47 -3.63 3.12
N PHE A 50 8.41 -4.57 3.26
CA PHE A 50 8.10 -5.99 3.36
C PHE A 50 7.36 -6.33 4.66
N THR A 51 7.80 -5.77 5.80
CA THR A 51 7.13 -5.99 7.09
C THR A 51 5.72 -5.42 7.10
N GLU A 52 5.51 -4.24 6.51
CA GLU A 52 4.17 -3.65 6.39
C GLU A 52 3.27 -4.46 5.44
N ALA A 53 3.79 -4.88 4.28
CA ALA A 53 3.06 -5.75 3.36
C ALA A 53 2.69 -7.09 4.01
N PHE A 54 3.60 -7.68 4.80
CA PHE A 54 3.34 -8.90 5.55
C PHE A 54 2.26 -8.71 6.60
N ARG A 55 2.31 -7.60 7.36
CA ARG A 55 1.27 -7.24 8.33
C ARG A 55 -0.09 -7.11 7.67
N MET A 56 -0.17 -6.41 6.54
CA MET A 56 -1.40 -6.27 5.77
C MET A 56 -1.91 -7.61 5.23
N ALA A 57 -1.01 -8.47 4.74
CA ALA A 57 -1.36 -9.81 4.28
C ALA A 57 -1.94 -10.66 5.42
N LEU A 58 -1.35 -10.63 6.61
CA LEU A 58 -1.88 -11.34 7.79
C LEU A 58 -3.27 -10.84 8.18
N LEU A 59 -3.48 -9.52 8.18
CA LEU A 59 -4.78 -8.92 8.47
C LEU A 59 -5.84 -9.37 7.45
N ALA A 60 -5.51 -9.32 6.16
CA ALA A 60 -6.40 -9.77 5.09
C ALA A 60 -6.71 -11.28 5.16
N MET A 61 -5.70 -12.11 5.44
CA MET A 61 -5.89 -13.55 5.61
C MET A 61 -6.75 -13.89 6.82
N ASN A 62 -6.61 -13.15 7.92
CA ASN A 62 -7.44 -13.33 9.12
C ASN A 62 -8.88 -12.84 8.90
N ALA A 63 -9.13 -11.87 8.01
CA ALA A 63 -10.49 -11.48 7.62
C ALA A 63 -11.19 -12.55 6.77
N HIS A 64 -10.44 -13.30 5.95
CA HIS A 64 -10.95 -14.34 5.05
C HIS A 64 -10.55 -15.76 5.47
N ARG A 65 -10.77 -16.12 6.73
CA ARG A 65 -10.32 -17.38 7.34
C ARG A 65 -10.65 -18.63 6.54
N LEU A 66 -11.90 -18.76 6.07
CA LEU A 66 -12.34 -19.97 5.33
C LEU A 66 -11.56 -20.14 4.04
N ARG A 67 -11.40 -19.06 3.27
CA ARG A 67 -10.65 -19.09 2.00
C ARG A 67 -9.18 -19.45 2.26
N THR A 68 -8.53 -18.74 3.18
CA THR A 68 -7.14 -19.00 3.57
C THR A 68 -6.95 -20.46 4.01
N PHE A 69 -7.84 -20.97 4.87
CA PHE A 69 -7.78 -22.34 5.38
C PHE A 69 -7.89 -23.37 4.25
N LEU A 70 -8.87 -23.24 3.36
CA LEU A 70 -9.06 -24.18 2.25
C LEU A 70 -7.88 -24.16 1.27
N THR A 71 -7.32 -22.98 0.98
CA THR A 71 -6.12 -22.87 0.13
C THR A 71 -4.89 -23.49 0.76
N MET A 72 -4.68 -23.31 2.06
CA MET A 72 -3.56 -23.94 2.77
C MET A 72 -3.74 -25.45 2.86
N LEU A 73 -4.96 -25.93 3.12
CA LEU A 73 -5.27 -27.34 3.23
C LEU A 73 -4.94 -28.09 1.93
N GLY A 74 -5.33 -27.53 0.77
CA GLY A 74 -5.00 -28.13 -0.53
C GLY A 74 -3.50 -28.27 -0.75
N ILE A 75 -2.71 -27.24 -0.38
CA ILE A 75 -1.25 -27.27 -0.48
C ILE A 75 -0.65 -28.32 0.47
N ILE A 76 -1.13 -28.39 1.72
CA ILE A 76 -0.65 -29.36 2.72
C ILE A 76 -0.90 -30.79 2.24
N ILE A 77 -2.12 -31.09 1.78
CA ILE A 77 -2.49 -32.43 1.29
C ILE A 77 -1.67 -32.78 0.05
N GLY A 78 -1.50 -31.84 -0.89
CA GLY A 78 -0.72 -32.04 -2.10
C GLY A 78 0.75 -32.39 -1.80
N ILE A 79 1.41 -31.61 -0.95
CA ILE A 79 2.81 -31.85 -0.57
C ILE A 79 2.93 -33.15 0.23
N ALA A 80 2.03 -33.40 1.19
CA ALA A 80 2.06 -34.61 2.00
C ALA A 80 1.92 -35.87 1.14
N SER A 81 0.98 -35.88 0.19
CA SER A 81 0.76 -37.03 -0.70
C SER A 81 2.00 -37.34 -1.54
N VAL A 82 2.62 -36.32 -2.15
CA VAL A 82 3.84 -36.50 -2.96
C VAL A 82 5.01 -37.00 -2.11
N VAL A 83 5.21 -36.44 -0.91
CA VAL A 83 6.28 -36.88 -0.02
C VAL A 83 6.05 -38.32 0.44
N SER A 84 4.81 -38.68 0.80
CA SER A 84 4.46 -40.04 1.22
C SER A 84 4.71 -41.06 0.10
N VAL A 85 4.29 -40.79 -1.13
CA VAL A 85 4.51 -41.73 -2.24
C VAL A 85 5.98 -41.87 -2.61
N VAL A 86 6.76 -40.78 -2.56
CA VAL A 86 8.22 -40.82 -2.81
C VAL A 86 8.94 -41.59 -1.72
N ALA A 87 8.58 -41.38 -0.45
CA ALA A 87 9.17 -42.11 0.67
C ALA A 87 8.85 -43.62 0.61
N LEU A 88 7.64 -43.98 0.19
CA LEU A 88 7.25 -45.37 -0.03
C LEU A 88 7.94 -45.98 -1.26
N GLY A 89 8.10 -45.23 -2.34
CA GLY A 89 8.69 -45.72 -3.60
C GLY A 89 10.22 -45.82 -3.59
N ASN A 90 10.91 -44.99 -2.81
CA ASN A 90 12.36 -45.09 -2.60
C ASN A 90 12.72 -45.91 -1.34
N GLY A 91 11.73 -46.28 -0.53
CA GLY A 91 11.88 -47.05 0.71
C GLY A 91 11.92 -48.56 0.53
N SER A 92 12.04 -49.03 -0.72
CA SER A 92 12.27 -50.42 -1.12
C SER A 92 13.56 -50.54 -1.93
#